data_AF-A0A9N8PZA3-F1
#
_entry.id   AF-A0A9N8PZA3-F1
#
_cell.length_a   1.000
_cell.length_b   1.000
_cell.length_c   1.000
_cell.angle_alpha   90.00
_cell.angle_beta   90.00
_cell.angle_gamma   90.00
#
_symmetry.space_group_name_H-M   'P 1'
#
loop_
_entity.id
_entity.type
_entity.pdbx_description
1 polymer ?
#
loop_
_entity_poly.entity_id
_entity_poly.type
_entity_poly.pdbx_seq_one_letter_code
_entity_poly.pdbx_strand_id
1 'polypeptide(L)'
;MMPTTVFLIQILIFCSVPGIFSEDITVEIAQGKLSGAQQTAIVTGTPFYSFKGIPYAKPPVGELRFKFSYFSSRNQYGQAGVKYGLSLASHFDIENYLFDPKSLNLPLEASSEEYTMVQNITTAITNFAKYGEPSPDGSLGVNWPKFTTKSLAYVNFGTTLESSKGADEKDMKFWQGLYDHVKKIKALSSGWRSVLSFFDRFW
;
A
#
# COMPACT_ATOMS: atom_id res chain seq x y z
N MET A 1 -45.49 -18.30 2.65
CA MET A 1 -45.00 -19.62 2.21
C MET A 1 -44.46 -19.42 0.79
N MET A 2 -43.15 -19.31 0.60
CA MET A 2 -42.59 -19.15 -0.76
C MET A 2 -42.69 -20.49 -1.51
N PRO A 3 -43.09 -20.50 -2.78
CA PRO A 3 -43.26 -21.73 -3.54
C PRO A 3 -41.91 -22.42 -3.77
N THR A 4 -41.86 -23.73 -3.49
CA THR A 4 -40.69 -24.63 -3.59
C THR A 4 -39.96 -24.58 -4.94
N THR A 5 -40.64 -24.14 -6.00
CA THR A 5 -40.07 -23.91 -7.33
C THR A 5 -39.09 -22.73 -7.40
N VAL A 6 -39.28 -21.68 -6.58
CA VAL A 6 -38.36 -20.53 -6.55
C VAL A 6 -37.02 -20.91 -5.91
N PHE A 7 -37.05 -21.80 -4.92
CA PHE A 7 -35.86 -22.26 -4.19
C PHE A 7 -34.95 -23.13 -5.07
N LEU A 8 -35.53 -23.99 -5.92
CA LEU A 8 -34.77 -24.84 -6.85
C LEU A 8 -34.09 -24.05 -7.98
N ILE A 9 -34.74 -22.98 -8.46
CA ILE A 9 -34.16 -22.09 -9.47
C ILE A 9 -33.01 -21.27 -8.88
N GLN A 10 -33.11 -20.82 -7.62
CA GLN A 10 -32.01 -20.11 -6.94
C GLN A 10 -30.78 -21.01 -6.71
N ILE A 11 -30.97 -22.30 -6.43
CA ILE A 11 -29.86 -23.26 -6.29
C ILE A 11 -29.15 -23.52 -7.64
N LEU A 12 -29.91 -23.63 -8.73
CA LEU A 12 -29.34 -23.84 -10.07
C LEU A 12 -28.59 -22.61 -10.62
N ILE A 13 -29.02 -21.40 -10.27
CA ILE A 13 -28.32 -20.15 -10.62
C ILE A 13 -27.03 -19.99 -9.80
N PHE A 14 -26.98 -20.51 -8.56
CA PHE A 14 -25.76 -20.47 -7.75
C PHE A 14 -24.70 -21.50 -8.18
N CYS A 15 -25.10 -22.63 -8.77
CA CYS A 15 -24.19 -23.68 -9.24
C CYS A 15 -23.57 -23.42 -10.62
N SER A 16 -24.02 -22.40 -11.36
CA SER A 16 -23.57 -22.12 -12.73
C SER A 16 -22.56 -20.97 -12.86
N VAL A 17 -22.12 -20.38 -11.73
CA VAL A 17 -20.89 -19.59 -11.74
C VAL A 17 -19.73 -20.58 -11.74
N PRO A 18 -18.94 -20.70 -12.81
CA PRO A 18 -17.69 -21.44 -12.72
C PRO A 18 -16.86 -20.77 -11.63
N GLY A 19 -16.76 -21.44 -10.48
CA GLY A 19 -15.73 -21.11 -9.52
C GLY A 19 -14.42 -21.12 -10.29
N ILE A 20 -13.66 -20.03 -10.18
CA ILE A 20 -12.28 -20.00 -10.69
C ILE A 20 -11.53 -21.03 -9.84
N PHE A 21 -11.51 -22.29 -10.30
CA PHE A 21 -10.66 -23.33 -9.74
C PHE A 21 -9.24 -22.94 -10.13
N SER A 22 -8.55 -22.29 -9.19
CA SER A 22 -7.11 -22.09 -9.27
C SER A 22 -6.48 -23.44 -8.97
N GLU A 23 -5.66 -23.96 -9.89
CA GLU A 23 -4.95 -25.21 -9.67
C GLU A 23 -4.01 -25.05 -8.47
N ASP A 24 -4.20 -25.89 -7.45
CA ASP A 24 -3.38 -25.89 -6.24
C ASP A 24 -1.99 -26.45 -6.56
N ILE A 25 -0.97 -25.61 -6.44
CA ILE A 25 0.42 -25.95 -6.72
C ILE A 25 1.19 -26.05 -5.42
N THR A 26 1.94 -27.14 -5.24
CA THR A 26 2.87 -27.28 -4.11
C THR A 26 4.30 -27.41 -4.64
N VAL A 27 5.20 -26.57 -4.14
CA VAL A 27 6.64 -26.62 -4.45
C VAL A 27 7.45 -26.95 -3.20
N GLU A 28 8.54 -27.69 -3.37
CA GLU A 28 9.45 -28.04 -2.29
C GLU A 28 10.73 -27.19 -2.38
N ILE A 29 11.05 -26.51 -1.28
CA ILE A 29 12.25 -25.68 -1.11
C ILE A 29 13.03 -26.16 0.12
N ALA A 30 14.24 -25.65 0.34
CA ALA A 30 15.09 -26.05 1.47
C ALA A 30 14.42 -25.86 2.85
N GLN A 31 13.51 -24.90 2.96
CA GLN A 31 12.77 -24.57 4.18
C GLN A 31 11.46 -25.36 4.36
N GLY A 32 11.09 -26.22 3.39
CA GLY A 32 9.88 -27.04 3.41
C GLY A 32 9.00 -26.84 2.17
N LYS A 33 7.72 -27.17 2.30
CA LYS A 33 6.74 -27.11 1.20
C LYS A 33 5.99 -25.78 1.21
N LEU A 34 5.84 -25.18 0.03
CA LEU A 34 5.03 -23.99 -0.20
C LEU A 34 3.82 -24.34 -1.05
N SER A 35 2.63 -24.00 -0.57
CA SER A 35 1.39 -24.10 -1.34
C SER A 35 1.10 -22.74 -1.99
N GLY A 36 0.69 -22.78 -3.25
CA GLY A 36 0.35 -21.63 -4.06
C GLY A 36 -0.65 -22.01 -5.14
N ALA A 37 -0.84 -21.10 -6.08
CA ALA A 37 -1.85 -21.26 -7.12
C ALA A 37 -1.35 -20.68 -8.45
N GLN A 38 -1.74 -21.29 -9.56
CA GLN A 38 -1.53 -20.67 -10.87
C GLN A 38 -2.52 -19.53 -11.07
N GLN A 39 -2.00 -18.37 -11.43
CA GLN A 39 -2.74 -17.14 -11.72
C GLN A 39 -2.37 -16.60 -13.10
N THR A 40 -3.18 -15.69 -13.63
CA THR A 40 -2.96 -15.10 -14.94
C THR A 40 -2.70 -13.60 -14.78
N ALA A 41 -1.64 -13.10 -15.40
CA ALA A 41 -1.31 -11.68 -15.40
C ALA A 41 -2.41 -10.87 -16.09
N ILE A 42 -2.89 -9.82 -15.42
CA ILE A 42 -4.03 -9.01 -15.89
C ILE A 42 -3.74 -8.36 -17.25
N VAL A 43 -2.50 -7.92 -17.47
CA VAL A 43 -2.11 -7.15 -18.66
C VAL A 43 -1.72 -8.06 -19.82
N THR A 44 -0.95 -9.11 -19.57
CA THR A 44 -0.34 -9.93 -20.63
C THR A 44 -1.04 -11.27 -20.86
N GLY A 45 -1.95 -11.68 -19.97
CA GLY A 45 -2.58 -13.00 -20.01
C GLY A 45 -1.60 -14.14 -19.70
N THR A 46 -0.37 -13.84 -19.28
CA THR A 46 0.65 -14.86 -19.04
C THR A 46 0.38 -15.58 -17.72
N PRO A 47 0.37 -16.92 -17.69
CA PRO A 47 0.27 -17.66 -16.45
C PRO A 47 1.52 -17.48 -15.58
N PHE A 48 1.33 -17.36 -14.27
CA PHE A 48 2.40 -17.30 -13.28
C PHE A 48 1.97 -18.01 -11.97
N TYR A 49 2.94 -18.47 -11.18
CA TYR A 49 2.67 -19.08 -9.88
C TYR A 49 2.67 -18.04 -8.77
N SER A 50 1.64 -18.09 -7.92
CA SER A 50 1.38 -17.12 -6.84
C SER A 50 1.34 -17.84 -5.50
N PHE A 51 2.27 -17.50 -4.60
CA PHE A 51 2.36 -18.07 -3.27
C PHE A 51 2.04 -16.98 -2.24
N LYS A 52 0.83 -17.00 -1.70
CA LYS A 52 0.33 -16.00 -0.73
C LYS A 52 0.43 -16.53 0.70
N GLY A 53 0.48 -15.63 1.68
CA GLY A 53 0.52 -16.02 3.10
C GLY A 53 1.88 -16.51 3.60
N ILE A 54 2.90 -16.55 2.74
CA ILE A 54 4.29 -16.66 3.18
C ILE A 54 4.59 -15.43 4.05
N PRO A 55 5.01 -15.61 5.31
CA PRO A 55 5.43 -14.49 6.15
C PRO A 55 6.49 -13.69 5.39
N TYR A 56 6.14 -12.46 5.00
CA TYR A 56 7.04 -11.58 4.29
C TYR A 56 8.31 -11.38 5.13
N ALA A 57 9.43 -11.03 4.47
CA ALA A 57 10.60 -10.50 5.14
C ALA A 57 10.15 -9.42 6.16
N LYS A 58 10.82 -9.40 7.33
CA LYS A 58 10.65 -8.35 8.36
C LYS A 58 10.32 -7.03 7.66
N PRO A 59 9.16 -6.40 7.93
CA PRO A 59 8.73 -5.24 7.18
C PRO A 59 9.89 -4.25 7.12
N PRO A 60 10.17 -3.59 5.99
CA PRO A 60 11.29 -2.66 5.85
C PRO A 60 11.00 -1.41 6.71
N VAL A 61 11.09 -1.59 8.02
CA VAL A 61 10.91 -0.57 9.05
C VAL A 61 12.23 0.16 9.27
N GLY A 62 12.90 0.50 8.18
CA GLY A 62 14.10 1.33 8.20
C GLY A 62 13.80 2.70 8.79
N GLU A 63 14.85 3.35 9.28
CA GLU A 63 14.76 4.67 9.90
C GLU A 63 14.50 5.76 8.86
N LEU A 64 14.68 5.50 7.56
CA LEU A 64 14.59 6.52 6.53
C LEU A 64 13.20 6.48 5.89
N ARG A 65 12.41 7.54 6.14
CA ARG A 65 11.04 7.69 5.63
C ARG A 65 10.96 8.89 4.70
N PHE A 66 10.14 8.78 3.65
CA PHE A 66 9.75 9.93 2.84
C PHE A 66 8.24 9.96 2.59
N LYS A 67 7.77 11.13 2.19
CA LYS A 67 6.44 11.37 1.62
C LYS A 67 6.63 12.01 0.25
N PHE A 68 5.76 11.65 -0.69
CA PHE A 68 5.69 12.31 -1.99
C PHE A 68 4.39 13.11 -2.05
N SER A 69 4.50 14.43 -2.06
CA SER A 69 3.35 15.34 -2.13
C SER A 69 3.43 16.30 -3.33
N TYR A 70 4.47 16.20 -4.15
CA TYR A 70 4.66 17.04 -5.31
C TYR A 70 3.56 16.78 -6.36
N PHE A 71 3.00 17.87 -6.88
CA PHE A 71 1.95 17.83 -7.87
C PHE A 71 2.32 18.72 -9.05
N SER A 72 2.31 18.14 -10.25
CA SER A 72 2.57 18.82 -11.52
C SER A 72 1.74 18.20 -12.65
N SER A 73 1.98 18.66 -13.87
CA SER A 73 1.44 18.06 -15.09
C SER A 73 1.76 16.56 -15.25
N ARG A 74 2.85 16.05 -14.64
CA ARG A 74 3.25 14.63 -14.67
C ARG A 74 2.43 13.71 -13.75
N ASN A 75 1.63 14.27 -12.84
CA ASN A 75 0.74 13.51 -11.94
C ASN A 75 -0.54 13.05 -12.65
N GLN A 76 -0.42 12.19 -13.66
CA GLN A 76 -1.54 11.80 -14.51
C GLN A 76 -2.77 11.28 -13.74
N TYR A 77 -2.54 10.52 -12.67
CA TYR A 77 -3.63 9.97 -11.87
C TYR A 77 -4.20 11.02 -10.93
N GLY A 78 -3.34 11.88 -10.35
CA GLY A 78 -3.75 13.01 -9.54
C GLY A 78 -4.58 14.06 -10.30
N GLN A 79 -4.38 14.22 -11.61
CA GLN A 79 -5.14 15.18 -12.43
C GLN A 79 -6.65 14.97 -12.35
N ALA A 80 -7.13 13.73 -12.15
CA ALA A 80 -8.56 13.44 -12.01
C ALA A 80 -9.21 14.14 -10.80
N GLY A 81 -8.42 14.52 -9.79
CA GLY A 81 -8.85 15.24 -8.60
C GLY A 81 -9.03 16.75 -8.80
N VAL A 82 -8.41 17.34 -9.82
CA VAL A 82 -8.36 18.81 -10.00
C VAL A 82 -9.75 19.40 -10.16
N LYS A 83 -10.67 18.70 -10.83
CA LYS A 83 -12.08 19.12 -11.00
C LYS A 83 -12.86 19.21 -9.68
N TYR A 84 -12.33 18.61 -8.60
CA TYR A 84 -12.88 18.68 -7.25
C TYR A 84 -12.06 19.60 -6.33
N GLY A 85 -11.13 20.39 -6.87
CA GLY A 85 -10.22 21.24 -6.10
C GLY A 85 -9.10 20.48 -5.40
N LEU A 86 -8.78 19.26 -5.86
CA LEU A 86 -7.71 18.43 -5.29
C LEU A 86 -6.52 18.38 -6.25
N SER A 87 -5.43 19.05 -5.87
CA SER A 87 -4.14 19.03 -6.58
C SER A 87 -3.12 18.22 -5.77
N LEU A 88 -3.32 16.90 -5.73
CA LEU A 88 -2.57 15.98 -4.88
C LEU A 88 -1.96 14.85 -5.70
N ALA A 89 -0.80 14.35 -5.26
CA ALA A 89 -0.22 13.15 -5.81
C ALA A 89 -1.08 11.92 -5.47
N SER A 90 -1.44 11.16 -6.50
CA SER A 90 -2.09 9.86 -6.37
C SER A 90 -1.03 8.75 -6.24
N HIS A 91 -1.48 7.54 -5.92
CA HIS A 91 -0.63 6.41 -5.55
C HIS A 91 0.45 6.10 -6.60
N PHE A 92 0.11 6.17 -7.89
CA PHE A 92 0.98 5.79 -9.01
C PHE A 92 1.70 6.96 -9.68
N ASP A 93 1.62 8.17 -9.11
CA ASP A 93 2.21 9.34 -9.76
C ASP A 93 3.72 9.44 -9.56
N ILE A 94 4.26 8.93 -8.45
CA ILE A 94 5.71 9.00 -8.15
C ILE A 94 6.53 8.21 -9.17
N GLU A 95 5.97 7.15 -9.73
CA GLU A 95 6.57 6.29 -10.73
C GLU A 95 6.91 7.07 -12.00
N ASN A 96 6.12 8.08 -12.36
CA ASN A 96 6.39 8.97 -13.50
C ASN A 96 7.58 9.91 -13.27
N TYR A 97 8.12 9.97 -12.06
CA TYR A 97 9.34 10.71 -11.70
C TYR A 97 10.54 9.78 -11.47
N LEU A 98 10.29 8.49 -11.21
CA LEU A 98 11.33 7.48 -11.01
C LEU A 98 11.73 6.80 -12.32
N PHE A 99 10.77 6.58 -13.22
CA PHE A 99 10.97 5.93 -14.51
C PHE A 99 10.49 6.83 -15.64
N ASP A 100 11.12 6.71 -16.80
CA ASP A 100 10.67 7.37 -18.03
C ASP A 100 9.39 6.70 -18.55
N PRO A 101 8.21 7.36 -18.46
CA PRO A 101 6.94 6.76 -18.83
C PRO A 101 6.71 6.89 -20.34
N LYS A 102 7.49 6.15 -21.14
CA LYS A 102 7.47 6.23 -22.61
C LYS A 102 6.08 6.08 -23.23
N SER A 103 5.23 5.23 -22.66
CA SER A 103 3.85 5.03 -23.14
C SER A 103 2.95 6.26 -22.99
N LEU A 104 3.35 7.21 -22.15
CA LEU A 104 2.58 8.39 -21.80
C LEU A 104 3.06 9.66 -22.54
N ASN A 105 4.19 9.59 -23.26
CA ASN A 105 4.78 10.72 -24.00
C ASN A 105 4.82 12.02 -23.19
N LEU A 106 5.18 11.94 -21.91
CA LEU A 106 5.21 13.11 -21.02
C LEU A 106 6.50 13.93 -21.27
N PRO A 107 6.40 15.18 -21.75
CA PRO A 107 7.57 16.02 -21.97
C PRO A 107 8.30 16.29 -20.64
N LEU A 108 9.61 16.51 -20.73
CA LEU A 108 10.46 16.82 -19.60
C LEU A 108 11.57 17.79 -20.02
N GLU A 109 11.33 19.07 -19.79
CA GLU A 109 12.29 20.13 -20.10
C GLU A 109 13.37 20.22 -19.02
N ALA A 110 14.64 20.28 -19.41
CA ALA A 110 15.77 20.27 -18.46
C ALA A 110 15.78 21.46 -17.48
N SER A 111 15.11 22.56 -17.84
CA SER A 111 14.98 23.76 -17.01
C SER A 111 13.77 23.73 -16.07
N SER A 112 12.93 22.68 -16.10
CA SER A 112 11.69 22.64 -15.35
C SER A 112 11.85 22.14 -13.91
N GLU A 113 10.89 22.49 -13.06
CA GLU A 113 10.83 21.98 -11.68
C GLU A 113 10.59 20.46 -11.66
N GLU A 114 9.84 19.92 -12.63
CA GLU A 114 9.64 18.48 -12.78
C GLU A 114 10.95 17.75 -13.07
N TYR A 115 11.84 18.32 -13.89
CA TYR A 115 13.17 17.76 -14.12
C TYR A 115 13.98 17.73 -12.83
N THR A 116 13.93 18.81 -12.04
CA THR A 116 14.56 18.86 -10.71
C THR A 116 13.99 17.79 -9.78
N MET A 117 12.67 17.58 -9.78
CA MET A 117 12.02 16.52 -8.98
C MET A 117 12.46 15.11 -9.42
N VAL A 118 12.56 14.85 -10.72
CA VAL A 118 13.11 13.60 -11.28
C VAL A 118 14.53 13.37 -10.77
N GLN A 119 15.40 14.39 -10.84
CA GLN A 119 16.77 14.30 -10.33
C GLN A 119 16.80 14.01 -8.83
N ASN A 120 15.97 14.70 -8.03
CA ASN A 120 15.93 14.50 -6.58
C ASN A 120 15.50 13.08 -6.20
N ILE A 121 14.42 12.56 -6.81
CA ILE A 121 13.91 11.21 -6.49
C ILE A 121 14.88 10.15 -6.96
N THR A 122 15.38 10.24 -8.20
CA THR A 122 16.32 9.24 -8.73
C THR A 122 17.64 9.25 -7.95
N THR A 123 18.14 10.42 -7.55
CA THR A 123 19.33 10.54 -6.68
C THR A 123 19.08 9.90 -5.33
N ALA A 124 17.97 10.22 -4.66
CA ALA A 124 17.63 9.65 -3.35
C ALA A 124 17.55 8.12 -3.38
N ILE A 125 16.84 7.56 -4.36
CA ILE A 125 16.65 6.11 -4.49
C ILE A 125 17.97 5.40 -4.86
N THR A 126 18.75 5.97 -5.78
CA THR A 126 20.03 5.36 -6.18
C THR A 126 21.09 5.45 -5.09
N ASN A 127 21.15 6.56 -4.36
CA ASN A 127 22.03 6.68 -3.20
C ASN A 127 21.65 5.69 -2.10
N PHE A 128 20.35 5.56 -1.80
CA PHE A 128 19.90 4.56 -0.83
C PHE A 128 20.27 3.14 -1.26
N ALA A 129 20.11 2.80 -2.54
CA ALA A 129 20.49 1.48 -3.06
C ALA A 129 22.01 1.22 -2.96
N LYS A 130 22.84 2.25 -3.16
CA LYS A 130 24.31 2.14 -3.10
C LYS A 130 24.86 2.14 -1.67
N TYR A 131 24.30 2.98 -0.81
CA TYR A 131 24.92 3.38 0.47
C TYR A 131 24.04 3.12 1.70
N GLY A 132 22.76 2.76 1.50
CA GLY A 132 21.79 2.64 2.59
C GLY A 132 21.28 3.99 3.12
N GLU A 133 21.68 5.10 2.52
CA GLU A 133 21.30 6.48 2.88
C GLU A 133 20.99 7.30 1.62
N PRO A 134 19.88 8.05 1.54
CA PRO A 134 19.49 8.79 0.33
C PRO A 134 20.31 10.05 0.02
N SER A 135 20.92 10.68 1.02
CA SER A 135 21.70 11.92 0.85
C SER A 135 23.05 11.88 1.61
N PRO A 136 23.90 10.88 1.35
CA PRO A 136 25.11 10.63 2.13
C PRO A 136 26.17 11.73 1.99
N ASP A 137 26.17 12.44 0.86
CA ASP A 137 27.10 13.51 0.51
C ASP A 137 26.47 14.92 0.60
N GLY A 138 25.22 15.01 1.08
CA GLY A 138 24.46 16.26 1.11
C GLY A 138 24.01 16.75 -0.27
N SER A 139 24.13 15.95 -1.34
CA SER A 139 23.76 16.31 -2.72
C SER A 139 22.31 16.79 -2.86
N LEU A 140 21.40 16.29 -2.02
CA LEU A 140 19.98 16.69 -2.03
C LEU A 140 19.71 17.97 -1.25
N GLY A 141 20.71 18.59 -0.61
CA GLY A 141 20.54 19.81 0.18
C GLY A 141 19.65 19.64 1.42
N VAL A 142 19.28 18.41 1.78
CA VAL A 142 18.42 18.08 2.91
C VAL A 142 19.12 17.07 3.82
N ASN A 143 19.06 17.32 5.13
CA ASN A 143 19.42 16.29 6.10
C ASN A 143 18.32 15.23 6.13
N TRP A 144 18.65 13.94 6.10
CA TRP A 144 17.63 12.89 6.14
C TRP A 144 17.47 12.37 7.58
N PRO A 145 16.46 12.83 8.35
CA PRO A 145 16.34 12.46 9.74
C PRO A 145 15.96 10.98 9.90
N LYS A 146 16.48 10.36 10.96
CA LYS A 146 16.03 9.04 11.40
C LYS A 146 14.62 9.14 11.97
N PHE A 147 13.74 8.33 11.43
CA PHE A 147 12.41 8.08 11.93
C PHE A 147 12.48 7.34 13.26
N THR A 148 11.76 7.86 14.23
CA THR A 148 11.44 7.17 15.48
C THR A 148 9.96 7.35 15.77
N THR A 149 9.39 6.51 16.63
CA THR A 149 7.99 6.67 17.06
C THR A 149 7.74 7.97 17.82
N LYS A 150 8.79 8.65 18.31
CA LYS A 150 8.70 9.96 18.96
C LYS A 150 8.81 11.11 17.96
N SER A 151 9.78 11.04 17.05
CA SER A 151 10.04 12.12 16.09
C SER A 151 9.04 12.13 14.94
N LEU A 152 8.59 10.94 14.51
CA LEU A 152 7.77 10.74 13.31
C LEU A 152 8.34 11.47 12.08
N ALA A 153 9.67 11.59 12.03
CA ALA A 153 10.36 12.42 11.05
C ALA A 153 10.43 11.74 9.68
N TYR A 154 10.33 12.52 8.63
CA TYR A 154 10.41 12.08 7.24
C TYR A 154 10.91 13.23 6.36
N VAL A 155 11.34 12.90 5.14
CA VAL A 155 11.62 13.90 4.10
C VAL A 155 10.43 13.99 3.14
N ASN A 156 9.94 15.19 2.86
CA ASN A 156 8.86 15.43 1.91
C ASN A 156 9.43 15.83 0.55
N PHE A 157 9.12 15.07 -0.49
CA PHE A 157 9.26 15.49 -1.88
C PHE A 157 7.99 16.28 -2.25
N GLY A 158 7.98 17.56 -1.87
CA GLY A 158 6.94 18.53 -2.20
C GLY A 158 7.43 19.51 -3.27
N THR A 159 6.82 20.70 -3.32
CA THR A 159 7.36 21.84 -4.10
C THR A 159 8.78 22.19 -3.66
N THR A 160 9.06 21.96 -2.38
CA THR A 160 10.40 21.97 -1.80
C THR A 160 10.74 20.59 -1.26
N LEU A 161 12.04 20.24 -1.29
CA LEU A 161 12.56 19.05 -0.66
C LEU A 161 12.97 19.39 0.78
N GLU A 162 12.22 18.90 1.76
CA GLU A 162 12.41 19.33 3.15
C GLU A 162 12.15 18.23 4.17
N SER A 163 12.79 18.35 5.34
CA SER A 163 12.47 17.50 6.49
C SER A 163 11.19 17.97 7.19
N SER A 164 10.33 17.03 7.54
CA SER A 164 9.09 17.28 8.28
C SER A 164 8.83 16.17 9.30
N LYS A 165 7.72 16.27 10.03
CA LYS A 165 7.30 15.31 11.06
C LYS A 165 5.79 15.14 11.07
N GLY A 166 5.33 13.97 11.52
CA GLY A 166 3.89 13.71 11.67
C GLY A 166 3.15 13.69 10.34
N ALA A 167 3.62 12.86 9.39
CA ALA A 167 2.91 12.66 8.12
C ALA A 167 1.46 12.24 8.41
N ASP A 168 0.51 13.04 7.89
CA ASP A 168 -0.93 12.79 7.96
C ASP A 168 -1.43 12.55 9.41
N GLU A 169 -0.83 13.26 10.38
CA GLU A 169 -1.03 13.05 11.81
C GLU A 169 -2.51 13.14 12.24
N LYS A 170 -3.29 14.03 11.63
CA LYS A 170 -4.73 14.16 11.89
C LYS A 170 -5.49 12.88 11.54
N ASP A 171 -5.21 12.32 10.36
CA ASP A 171 -5.88 11.12 9.87
C ASP A 171 -5.42 9.90 10.68
N MET A 172 -4.12 9.83 10.98
CA MET A 172 -3.57 8.81 11.85
C MET A 172 -4.21 8.83 13.24
N LYS A 173 -4.40 10.00 13.84
CA LYS A 173 -5.11 10.16 15.12
C LYS A 173 -6.57 9.71 15.03
N PHE A 174 -7.26 10.07 13.96
CA PHE A 174 -8.64 9.63 13.72
C PHE A 174 -8.75 8.10 13.64
N TRP A 175 -7.95 7.46 12.78
CA TRP A 175 -7.99 6.01 12.58
C TRP A 175 -7.54 5.25 13.83
N GLN A 176 -6.52 5.75 14.54
CA GLN A 176 -6.10 5.16 15.81
C GLN A 176 -7.21 5.24 16.86
N GLY A 177 -7.88 6.39 16.98
CA GLY A 177 -9.02 6.56 17.88
C GLY A 177 -10.17 5.60 17.57
N LEU A 178 -10.50 5.44 16.29
CA LEU A 178 -11.52 4.47 15.85
C LEU A 178 -11.10 3.03 16.17
N TYR A 179 -9.86 2.66 15.87
CA TYR A 179 -9.32 1.33 16.17
C TYR A 179 -9.40 1.01 17.66
N ASP A 180 -8.96 1.95 18.52
CA ASP A 180 -8.97 1.78 19.97
C ASP A 180 -10.40 1.66 20.52
N HIS A 181 -11.33 2.43 19.98
CA HIS A 181 -12.75 2.33 20.32
C HIS A 181 -13.32 0.94 19.99
N VAL A 182 -13.09 0.45 18.76
CA VAL A 182 -13.55 -0.88 18.32
C VAL A 182 -12.89 -2.01 19.13
N LYS A 183 -11.60 -1.87 19.44
CA LYS A 183 -10.85 -2.84 20.26
C LYS A 183 -11.44 -2.96 21.67
N LYS A 184 -11.82 -1.84 22.30
CA LYS A 184 -12.50 -1.83 23.60
C LYS A 184 -13.85 -2.55 23.56
N ILE A 185 -14.66 -2.31 22.52
CA ILE A 185 -15.95 -3.00 22.34
C ILE A 185 -15.75 -4.51 22.19
N LYS A 186 -14.77 -4.94 21.39
CA LYS A 186 -14.44 -6.37 21.24
C LYS A 186 -14.01 -7.00 22.57
N ALA A 187 -13.16 -6.33 23.36
CA ALA A 187 -12.74 -6.82 24.67
C ALA A 187 -13.92 -6.97 25.65
N LEU A 188 -14.83 -6.00 25.68
CA LEU A 188 -16.04 -6.06 26.52
C LEU A 188 -16.96 -7.21 26.10
N SER A 189 -17.25 -7.34 24.79
CA SER A 189 -18.08 -8.43 24.29
C SER A 189 -17.46 -9.82 24.48
N SER A 190 -16.14 -9.98 24.40
CA SER A 190 -15.47 -11.23 24.77
C SER A 190 -15.59 -11.54 26.27
N GLY A 191 -15.53 -10.51 27.12
CA GLY A 191 -15.79 -10.64 28.56
C GLY A 191 -17.21 -11.14 28.85
N TRP A 192 -18.22 -10.54 28.23
CA TRP A 192 -19.61 -10.99 28.37
C TRP A 192 -19.85 -12.40 27.83
N ARG A 193 -19.20 -12.80 26.74
CA ARG A 193 -19.25 -14.19 26.26
C ARG A 193 -18.64 -15.17 27.26
N SER A 194 -17.55 -14.78 27.94
CA SER A 194 -16.96 -15.61 28.99
C SER A 194 -17.88 -15.76 30.21
N VAL A 195 -18.57 -14.68 30.60
CA VAL A 195 -19.55 -14.69 31.70
C VAL A 195 -20.78 -15.53 31.35
N LEU A 196 -21.31 -15.41 30.13
CA LEU A 196 -22.44 -16.23 29.67
C LEU A 196 -22.04 -17.72 29.58
N SER A 197 -20.85 -18.03 29.06
CA SER A 197 -20.34 -19.42 29.02
C SER A 197 -20.09 -20.02 30.41
N PHE A 198 -19.88 -19.17 31.42
CA PHE A 198 -19.79 -19.60 32.81
C PHE A 198 -21.18 -19.98 33.36
N PHE A 199 -22.24 -19.25 32.99
CA PHE A 199 -23.61 -19.59 33.37
C PHE A 199 -24.17 -20.81 32.61
N ASP A 200 -23.75 -21.03 31.36
CA ASP A 200 -24.12 -22.22 30.57
C ASP A 200 -23.52 -23.54 31.11
N ARG A 201 -22.60 -23.48 32.09
CA ARG A 201 -22.07 -24.67 32.80
C ARG A 201 -22.86 -25.08 34.04
N PHE A 202 -23.84 -24.27 34.45
CA PHE A 202 -24.63 -24.50 35.67
C PHE A 202 -26.08 -24.91 35.40
N TRP A 203 -26.40 -25.24 34.15
CA TRP A 203 -27.66 -25.85 33.70
C TRP A 203 -27.34 -27.01 32.75
#